data_AF-K1U232-F1
#
_entry.id   AF-K1U232-F1
#
_cell.length_a   1.000
_cell.length_b   1.000
_cell.length_c   1.000
_cell.angle_alpha   90.00
_cell.angle_beta   90.00
_cell.angle_gamma   90.00
#
_symmetry.space_group_name_H-M   'P 1'
#
loop_
_entity.id
_entity.type
_entity.pdbx_description
1 polymer ?
#
loop_
_entity_poly.entity_id
_entity_poly.type
_entity_poly.pdbx_seq_one_letter_code
_entity_poly.pdbx_strand_id
1 'polypeptide(L)'
;YRAYHGSSFGAGNLTGEPRRYTLEPGIPGFVKFTDPYLYHAPFPFESEEQATEHYLGQLRDQIIYENPDAVAAIVMESVTGSNGIIIPPKGYLQGVRKICDEFGIMMVCDEVMAGWGRTGEYFACENWGIEPDMITFAKGVTCGYAPLGGVIVSKKIAEFFDTHKLDCGLTYSAHPLGCAAGVACLNFYRKRTHYG
;
A
#
# COMPACT_ATOMS: atom_id res chain seq x y z
N TYR A 1 2.99 6.72 -13.13
CA TYR A 1 2.79 6.38 -11.70
C TYR A 1 2.02 7.50 -11.02
N ARG A 2 1.15 7.21 -10.04
CA ARG A 2 0.21 8.19 -9.43
C ARG A 2 -0.02 8.01 -7.92
N ALA A 3 0.60 7.03 -7.28
CA ALA A 3 0.37 6.76 -5.86
C ALA A 3 0.89 7.89 -4.94
N TYR A 4 0.31 8.02 -3.74
CA TYR A 4 0.76 8.93 -2.69
C TYR A 4 0.97 8.19 -1.38
N HIS A 5 2.22 8.17 -0.91
CA HIS A 5 2.63 7.41 0.28
C HIS A 5 3.00 8.30 1.47
N GLY A 6 2.84 9.62 1.33
CA GLY A 6 3.15 10.60 2.37
C GLY A 6 4.21 11.61 1.94
N SER A 7 4.63 12.43 2.89
CA SER A 7 5.49 13.60 2.66
C SER A 7 6.69 13.69 3.62
N SER A 8 7.02 12.62 4.36
CA SER A 8 8.34 12.52 4.99
C SER A 8 9.40 12.30 3.91
N PHE A 9 10.68 12.52 4.22
CA PHE A 9 11.74 12.40 3.21
C PHE A 9 11.75 11.02 2.54
N GLY A 10 11.62 9.92 3.30
CA GLY A 10 11.51 8.57 2.74
C GLY A 10 10.18 8.30 2.02
N ALA A 11 9.05 8.65 2.63
CA ALA A 11 7.74 8.37 2.05
C ALA A 11 7.44 9.19 0.79
N GLY A 12 7.93 10.43 0.74
CA GLY A 12 7.83 11.27 -0.45
C GLY A 12 8.68 10.76 -1.61
N ASN A 13 9.73 9.97 -1.35
CA ASN A 13 10.43 9.22 -2.38
C ASN A 13 9.63 8.02 -2.90
N LEU A 14 8.71 7.44 -2.12
CA LEU A 14 7.75 6.45 -2.62
C LEU A 14 6.68 7.09 -3.51
N THR A 15 6.22 8.29 -3.13
CA THR A 15 5.17 9.05 -3.83
C THR A 15 5.46 9.24 -5.32
N GLY A 16 4.42 9.05 -6.13
CA GLY A 16 4.43 9.07 -7.57
C GLY A 16 3.74 10.28 -8.24
N GLU A 17 3.27 11.24 -7.47
CA GLU A 17 2.58 12.42 -8.00
C GLU A 17 3.40 13.70 -7.78
N PRO A 18 3.01 14.87 -8.36
CA PRO A 18 3.82 16.09 -8.39
C PRO A 18 4.37 16.60 -7.05
N ARG A 19 3.76 16.30 -5.89
CA ARG A 19 4.33 16.68 -4.59
C ARG A 19 5.68 16.00 -4.29
N ARG A 20 6.10 14.99 -5.08
CA ARG A 20 7.47 14.44 -5.02
C ARG A 20 8.54 15.38 -5.58
N TYR A 21 8.20 16.32 -6.46
CA TYR A 21 9.19 17.12 -7.21
C TYR A 21 10.05 18.00 -6.31
N THR A 22 9.51 18.48 -5.19
CA THR A 22 10.26 19.28 -4.21
C THR A 22 11.28 18.47 -3.43
N LEU A 23 11.29 17.14 -3.59
CA LEU A 23 12.21 16.21 -2.92
C LEU A 23 13.34 15.76 -3.87
N GLU A 24 13.38 16.24 -5.11
CA GLU A 24 14.44 15.86 -6.06
C GLU A 24 15.70 16.74 -5.90
N PRO A 25 16.92 16.14 -5.97
CA PRO A 25 17.19 14.71 -6.08
C PRO A 25 16.86 13.96 -4.78
N GLY A 26 16.21 12.81 -4.95
CA GLY A 26 15.71 11.99 -3.85
C GLY A 26 16.72 10.97 -3.31
N ILE A 27 16.22 9.98 -2.57
CA ILE A 27 17.00 8.84 -2.09
C ILE A 27 17.14 7.83 -3.26
N PRO A 28 18.34 7.29 -3.56
CA PRO A 28 18.49 6.21 -4.54
C PRO A 28 17.68 4.95 -4.16
N GLY A 29 17.32 4.13 -5.15
CA GLY A 29 16.60 2.87 -4.93
C GLY A 29 15.08 2.96 -4.89
N PHE A 30 14.51 4.17 -5.08
CA PHE A 30 13.06 4.36 -5.18
C PHE A 30 12.60 4.42 -6.64
N VAL A 31 12.40 3.25 -7.22
CA VAL A 31 11.89 3.10 -8.60
C VAL A 31 10.37 3.29 -8.61
N LYS A 32 9.82 3.67 -9.77
CA LYS A 32 8.38 3.87 -9.98
C LYS A 32 7.90 2.98 -11.11
N PHE A 33 6.71 2.41 -10.97
CA PHE A 33 6.06 1.61 -12.00
C PHE A 33 4.66 2.13 -12.31
N THR A 34 4.14 1.81 -13.49
CA THR A 34 2.86 2.34 -13.97
C THR A 34 1.68 1.80 -13.16
N ASP A 35 0.80 2.71 -12.74
CA ASP A 35 -0.47 2.40 -12.07
C ASP A 35 -1.54 2.08 -13.14
N PRO A 36 -2.32 1.00 -13.03
CA PRO A 36 -3.30 0.60 -14.05
C PRO A 36 -4.52 1.54 -14.11
N TYR A 37 -4.36 2.69 -14.76
CA TYR A 37 -5.43 3.66 -14.95
C TYR A 37 -6.13 3.52 -16.31
N LEU A 38 -7.09 2.61 -16.40
CA LEU A 38 -7.76 2.22 -17.65
C LEU A 38 -8.39 3.39 -18.42
N TYR A 39 -9.00 4.34 -17.72
CA TYR A 39 -9.64 5.51 -18.36
C TYR A 39 -8.63 6.42 -19.10
N HIS A 40 -7.35 6.42 -18.68
CA HIS A 40 -6.26 7.13 -19.34
C HIS A 40 -5.23 6.17 -19.93
N ALA A 41 -5.64 4.95 -20.29
CA ALA A 41 -4.77 4.03 -20.97
C ALA A 41 -4.24 4.66 -22.28
N PRO A 42 -2.97 4.44 -22.65
CA PRO A 42 -2.37 5.02 -23.86
C PRO A 42 -3.03 4.52 -25.15
N PHE A 43 -3.74 3.40 -25.06
CA PHE A 43 -4.52 2.77 -26.13
C PHE A 43 -5.70 2.01 -25.49
N PRO A 44 -6.78 1.74 -26.24
CA PRO A 44 -7.92 0.99 -25.72
C PRO A 44 -7.54 -0.47 -25.46
N PHE A 45 -8.04 -1.03 -24.35
CA PHE A 45 -8.01 -2.46 -24.08
C PHE A 45 -9.36 -3.08 -24.45
N GLU A 46 -9.33 -4.31 -24.98
CA GLU A 46 -10.53 -5.08 -25.32
C GLU A 46 -11.22 -5.66 -24.08
N SER A 47 -10.47 -5.85 -22.98
CA SER A 47 -10.99 -6.34 -21.71
C SER A 47 -10.12 -5.91 -20.51
N GLU A 48 -10.64 -6.06 -19.30
CA GLU A 48 -9.86 -5.86 -18.07
C GLU A 48 -8.73 -6.88 -17.92
N GLU A 49 -8.93 -8.10 -18.42
CA GLU A 49 -7.91 -9.15 -18.42
C GLU A 49 -6.71 -8.72 -19.27
N GLN A 50 -6.95 -8.17 -20.48
CA GLN A 50 -5.88 -7.65 -21.34
C GLN A 50 -5.14 -6.47 -20.68
N ALA A 51 -5.88 -5.56 -20.05
CA ALA A 51 -5.28 -4.46 -19.31
C ALA A 51 -4.39 -4.98 -18.15
N THR A 52 -4.90 -5.96 -17.40
CA THR A 52 -4.17 -6.59 -16.30
C THR A 52 -2.88 -7.24 -16.76
N GLU A 53 -2.93 -8.07 -17.82
CA GLU A 53 -1.74 -8.69 -18.41
C GLU A 53 -0.71 -7.64 -18.84
N HIS A 54 -1.16 -6.56 -19.47
CA HIS A 54 -0.29 -5.48 -19.92
C HIS A 54 0.44 -4.80 -18.75
N TYR A 55 -0.27 -4.38 -17.71
CA TYR A 55 0.34 -3.68 -16.57
C TYR A 55 1.21 -4.61 -15.71
N LEU A 56 0.85 -5.89 -15.57
CA LEU A 56 1.69 -6.89 -14.90
C LEU A 56 2.97 -7.18 -15.71
N GLY A 57 2.88 -7.22 -17.03
CA GLY A 57 4.03 -7.31 -17.94
C GLY A 57 5.00 -6.15 -17.73
N GLN A 58 4.49 -4.91 -17.71
CA GLN A 58 5.32 -3.72 -17.44
C GLN A 58 6.00 -3.78 -16.07
N LEU A 59 5.28 -4.18 -15.02
CA LEU A 59 5.86 -4.32 -13.69
C LEU A 59 6.98 -5.37 -13.68
N ARG A 60 6.76 -6.51 -14.34
CA ARG A 60 7.76 -7.57 -14.46
C ARG A 60 9.01 -7.10 -15.21
N ASP A 61 8.84 -6.39 -16.32
CA ASP A 61 9.95 -5.82 -17.08
C ASP A 61 10.75 -4.82 -16.23
N GLN A 62 10.06 -3.96 -15.47
CA GLN A 62 10.72 -3.03 -14.55
C GLN A 62 11.57 -3.77 -13.50
N ILE A 63 11.05 -4.83 -12.89
CA ILE A 63 11.80 -5.64 -11.91
C ILE A 63 13.04 -6.27 -12.56
N ILE A 64 12.91 -6.79 -13.77
CA ILE A 64 14.02 -7.40 -14.52
C ILE A 64 15.10 -6.35 -14.82
N TYR A 65 14.72 -5.16 -15.25
CA TYR A 65 15.67 -4.08 -15.56
C TYR A 65 16.39 -3.52 -14.34
N GLU A 66 15.77 -3.57 -13.16
CA GLU A 66 16.33 -3.07 -11.90
C GLU A 66 17.15 -4.11 -11.13
N ASN A 67 17.48 -5.25 -11.76
CA ASN A 67 18.03 -6.44 -11.12
C ASN A 67 17.07 -7.01 -10.06
N PRO A 68 16.39 -8.14 -10.34
CA PRO A 68 15.41 -8.72 -9.41
C PRO A 68 15.96 -8.97 -7.99
N ASP A 69 17.23 -9.35 -7.87
CA ASP A 69 17.89 -9.63 -6.59
C ASP A 69 18.09 -8.36 -5.74
N ALA A 70 17.97 -7.17 -6.32
CA ALA A 70 18.08 -5.88 -5.64
C ALA A 70 16.73 -5.28 -5.24
N VAL A 71 15.60 -5.85 -5.69
CA VAL A 71 14.26 -5.32 -5.40
C VAL A 71 13.76 -5.87 -4.07
N ALA A 72 13.70 -5.03 -3.04
CA ALA A 72 13.28 -5.46 -1.71
C ALA A 72 11.75 -5.54 -1.53
N ALA A 73 11.01 -4.58 -2.11
CA ALA A 73 9.57 -4.49 -1.91
C ALA A 73 8.86 -3.78 -3.07
N ILE A 74 7.61 -4.16 -3.30
CA ILE A 74 6.63 -3.38 -4.06
C ILE A 74 5.69 -2.72 -3.07
N VAL A 75 5.63 -1.39 -3.12
CA VAL A 75 4.73 -0.56 -2.29
C VAL A 75 3.67 0.05 -3.18
N MET A 76 2.40 -0.13 -2.82
CA MET A 76 1.27 0.37 -3.61
C MET A 76 0.05 0.64 -2.74
N GLU A 77 -0.78 1.61 -3.12
CA GLU A 77 -2.14 1.70 -2.60
C GLU A 77 -2.99 0.60 -3.26
N SER A 78 -3.83 -0.11 -2.50
CA SER A 78 -4.74 -1.12 -3.08
C SER A 78 -5.78 -0.48 -4.02
N VAL A 79 -6.17 0.75 -3.71
CA VAL A 79 -6.92 1.67 -4.57
C VAL A 79 -6.23 3.02 -4.50
N THR A 80 -5.65 3.49 -5.60
CA THR A 80 -4.91 4.77 -5.61
C THR A 80 -5.87 5.92 -5.32
N GLY A 81 -5.71 6.56 -4.17
CA GLY A 81 -6.68 7.51 -3.64
C GLY A 81 -6.51 8.92 -4.20
N SER A 82 -5.46 9.61 -3.75
CA SER A 82 -5.29 11.07 -3.92
C SER A 82 -5.29 11.57 -5.36
N ASN A 83 -5.03 10.70 -6.35
CA ASN A 83 -4.84 11.09 -7.75
C ASN A 83 -5.87 10.51 -8.72
N GLY A 84 -7.01 10.04 -8.20
CA GLY A 84 -8.16 9.72 -9.05
C GLY A 84 -9.08 8.61 -8.60
N ILE A 85 -8.94 8.05 -7.38
CA ILE A 85 -9.70 6.88 -6.93
C ILE A 85 -9.62 5.77 -8.00
N ILE A 86 -8.41 5.32 -8.27
CA ILE A 86 -8.11 4.41 -9.37
C ILE A 86 -8.27 2.99 -8.82
N ILE A 87 -9.37 2.35 -9.22
CA ILE A 87 -9.66 0.96 -8.89
C ILE A 87 -8.83 0.09 -9.85
N PRO A 88 -8.01 -0.86 -9.34
CA PRO A 88 -7.23 -1.73 -10.21
C PRO A 88 -8.16 -2.67 -11.00
N PRO A 89 -7.80 -3.03 -12.26
CA PRO A 89 -8.57 -3.98 -13.04
C PRO A 89 -8.55 -5.36 -12.37
N LYS A 90 -9.57 -6.16 -12.67
CA LYS A 90 -9.74 -7.51 -12.10
C LYS A 90 -8.49 -8.37 -12.32
N GLY A 91 -7.98 -8.96 -11.25
CA GLY A 91 -6.82 -9.86 -11.27
C GLY A 91 -5.48 -9.15 -11.09
N TYR A 92 -5.42 -7.81 -11.14
CA TYR A 92 -4.16 -7.08 -11.04
C TYR A 92 -3.48 -7.25 -9.68
N LEU A 93 -4.18 -7.04 -8.57
CA LEU A 93 -3.58 -7.19 -7.22
C LEU A 93 -3.11 -8.62 -6.96
N GLN A 94 -3.88 -9.62 -7.40
CA GLN A 94 -3.48 -11.03 -7.32
C GLN A 94 -2.24 -11.32 -8.18
N GLY A 95 -2.16 -10.71 -9.36
CA GLY A 95 -0.98 -10.77 -10.22
C GLY A 95 0.26 -10.15 -9.60
N VAL A 96 0.13 -8.98 -8.95
CA VAL A 96 1.24 -8.35 -8.22
C VAL A 96 1.71 -9.25 -7.08
N ARG A 97 0.78 -9.82 -6.29
CA ARG A 97 1.11 -10.78 -5.23
C ARG A 97 1.90 -11.98 -5.78
N LYS A 98 1.44 -12.55 -6.90
CA LYS A 98 2.13 -13.67 -7.57
C LYS A 98 3.54 -13.28 -8.04
N ILE A 99 3.72 -12.09 -8.62
CA ILE A 99 5.03 -11.55 -9.01
C ILE A 99 5.93 -11.44 -7.77
N CYS A 100 5.43 -10.88 -6.67
CA CYS A 100 6.17 -10.79 -5.42
C CYS A 100 6.65 -12.16 -4.94
N ASP A 101 5.78 -13.17 -5.00
CA ASP A 101 6.13 -14.54 -4.58
C ASP A 101 7.18 -15.20 -5.50
N GLU A 102 7.08 -14.98 -6.82
CA GLU A 102 8.02 -15.52 -7.80
C GLU A 102 9.43 -14.94 -7.67
N PHE A 103 9.55 -13.65 -7.33
CA PHE A 103 10.84 -12.96 -7.20
C PHE A 103 11.33 -12.87 -5.76
N GLY A 104 10.56 -13.31 -4.77
CA GLY A 104 10.92 -13.17 -3.35
C GLY A 104 10.88 -11.72 -2.84
N ILE A 105 10.03 -10.89 -3.42
CA ILE A 105 9.87 -9.46 -3.11
C ILE A 105 8.75 -9.29 -2.07
N MET A 106 8.91 -8.38 -1.11
CA MET A 106 7.82 -8.07 -0.16
C MET A 106 6.72 -7.25 -0.81
N MET A 107 5.46 -7.56 -0.52
CA MET A 107 4.33 -6.73 -0.90
C MET A 107 3.89 -5.84 0.27
N VAL A 108 3.82 -4.52 0.03
CA VAL A 108 3.31 -3.54 1.00
C VAL A 108 2.06 -2.88 0.42
N CYS A 109 0.92 -3.11 1.06
CA CYS A 109 -0.32 -2.40 0.75
C CYS A 109 -0.44 -1.15 1.62
N ASP A 110 -0.47 0.01 0.98
CA ASP A 110 -0.79 1.28 1.62
C ASP A 110 -2.31 1.46 1.72
N GLU A 111 -2.82 1.22 2.93
CA GLU A 111 -4.24 1.32 3.27
C GLU A 111 -4.53 2.59 4.06
N VAL A 112 -3.64 3.58 4.02
CA VAL A 112 -3.83 4.83 4.77
C VAL A 112 -5.12 5.52 4.35
N MET A 113 -5.49 5.52 3.07
CA MET A 113 -6.76 6.08 2.60
C MET A 113 -7.91 5.08 2.56
N ALA A 114 -7.64 3.87 2.07
CA ALA A 114 -8.67 2.89 1.72
C ALA A 114 -8.99 1.89 2.86
N GLY A 115 -8.23 1.92 3.95
CA GLY A 115 -8.52 1.12 5.14
C GLY A 115 -9.71 1.63 5.96
N TRP A 116 -10.07 0.83 6.95
CA TRP A 116 -11.12 1.03 7.94
C TRP A 116 -12.52 1.16 7.34
N GLY A 117 -12.89 0.23 6.46
CA GLY A 117 -14.26 0.13 5.94
C GLY A 117 -14.56 1.00 4.72
N ARG A 118 -13.55 1.67 4.12
CA ARG A 118 -13.78 2.61 3.02
C ARG A 118 -14.39 1.95 1.79
N THR A 119 -14.00 0.70 1.52
CA THR A 119 -14.39 -0.08 0.34
C THR A 119 -15.36 -1.21 0.66
N GLY A 120 -15.85 -1.30 1.89
CA GLY A 120 -16.73 -2.38 2.38
C GLY A 120 -16.01 -3.33 3.33
N GLU A 121 -14.74 -3.64 3.05
CA GLU A 121 -13.86 -4.46 3.90
C GLU A 121 -13.00 -3.60 4.86
N TYR A 122 -12.35 -4.24 5.84
CA TYR A 122 -11.48 -3.49 6.77
C TYR A 122 -10.28 -2.90 6.05
N PHE A 123 -9.66 -3.63 5.13
CA PHE A 123 -8.61 -3.13 4.25
C PHE A 123 -9.00 -3.37 2.81
N ALA A 124 -8.71 -2.43 1.90
CA ALA A 124 -9.19 -2.56 0.53
C ALA A 124 -8.63 -3.80 -0.16
N CYS A 125 -7.38 -4.19 0.11
CA CYS A 125 -6.76 -5.41 -0.40
C CYS A 125 -7.58 -6.69 -0.16
N GLU A 126 -8.40 -6.74 0.90
CA GLU A 126 -9.26 -7.88 1.25
C GLU A 126 -10.33 -8.15 0.18
N ASN A 127 -10.81 -7.11 -0.53
CA ASN A 127 -11.77 -7.27 -1.63
C ASN A 127 -11.22 -8.12 -2.80
N TRP A 128 -9.90 -8.24 -2.90
CA TRP A 128 -9.22 -9.05 -3.90
C TRP A 128 -8.66 -10.37 -3.33
N GLY A 129 -8.89 -10.65 -2.04
CA GLY A 129 -8.43 -11.86 -1.38
C GLY A 129 -6.90 -12.01 -1.35
N ILE A 130 -6.16 -10.89 -1.32
CA ILE A 130 -4.70 -10.90 -1.22
C ILE A 130 -4.23 -10.62 0.20
N GLU A 131 -3.14 -11.27 0.60
CA GLU A 131 -2.47 -11.05 1.88
C GLU A 131 -1.08 -10.42 1.62
N PRO A 132 -0.89 -9.12 1.88
CA PRO A 132 0.41 -8.47 1.75
C PRO A 132 1.32 -8.81 2.95
N ASP A 133 2.63 -8.65 2.77
CA ASP A 133 3.59 -8.84 3.85
C ASP A 133 3.49 -7.73 4.91
N MET A 134 3.10 -6.52 4.48
CA MET A 134 2.91 -5.36 5.35
C MET A 134 1.72 -4.52 4.91
N ILE A 135 1.02 -3.91 5.87
CA ILE A 135 -0.04 -2.93 5.62
C ILE A 135 0.30 -1.64 6.35
N THR A 136 0.36 -0.51 5.65
CA THR A 136 0.42 0.80 6.32
C THR A 136 -0.99 1.34 6.54
N PHE A 137 -1.26 1.92 7.70
CA PHE A 137 -2.57 2.50 8.02
C PHE A 137 -2.44 3.80 8.80
N ALA A 138 -3.42 4.69 8.64
CA ALA A 138 -3.66 5.85 9.50
C ALA A 138 -5.12 6.31 9.28
N LYS A 139 -5.37 7.62 9.21
CA LYS A 139 -6.65 8.28 8.88
C LYS A 139 -7.87 7.62 9.53
N GLY A 140 -8.50 6.66 8.84
CA GLY A 140 -9.67 5.94 9.29
C GLY A 140 -9.51 5.27 10.65
N VAL A 141 -8.30 4.87 11.06
CA VAL A 141 -8.07 4.19 12.34
C VAL A 141 -8.63 4.96 13.54
N THR A 142 -8.61 6.29 13.49
CA THR A 142 -9.17 7.17 14.52
C THR A 142 -10.26 8.09 13.99
N CYS A 143 -10.75 7.91 12.76
CA CYS A 143 -11.59 8.89 12.06
C CYS A 143 -11.06 10.34 12.11
N GLY A 144 -9.75 10.54 12.31
CA GLY A 144 -9.14 11.86 12.49
C GLY A 144 -9.30 12.49 13.88
N TYR A 145 -9.88 11.80 14.88
CA TYR A 145 -10.05 12.32 16.25
C TYR A 145 -8.72 12.54 16.98
N ALA A 146 -7.72 11.71 16.72
CA ALA A 146 -6.39 11.82 17.29
C ALA A 146 -5.35 11.27 16.30
N PRO A 147 -4.10 11.79 16.29
CA PRO A 147 -3.04 11.23 15.47
C PRO A 147 -2.75 9.79 15.87
N LEU A 148 -2.94 8.88 14.94
CA LEU A 148 -2.52 7.48 15.03
C LEU A 148 -2.31 6.95 13.62
N GLY A 149 -1.19 6.27 13.44
CA GLY A 149 -0.88 5.48 12.26
C GLY A 149 0.03 4.34 12.67
N GLY A 150 0.22 3.38 11.77
CA GLY A 150 1.04 2.23 12.07
C GLY A 150 1.29 1.37 10.84
N VAL A 151 2.03 0.31 11.09
CA VAL A 151 2.34 -0.73 10.12
C VAL A 151 1.95 -2.06 10.74
N ILE A 152 1.09 -2.81 10.07
CA ILE A 152 0.83 -4.21 10.36
C ILE A 152 1.86 -5.01 9.58
N VAL A 153 2.47 -5.99 10.21
CA VAL A 153 3.49 -6.86 9.60
C VAL A 153 3.06 -8.31 9.70
N SER A 154 3.45 -9.10 8.70
CA SER A 154 3.24 -10.54 8.73
C SER A 154 3.97 -11.19 9.91
N LYS A 155 3.48 -12.36 10.32
CA LYS A 155 4.10 -13.13 11.41
C LYS A 155 5.59 -13.41 11.16
N LYS A 156 5.96 -13.73 9.92
CA LYS A 156 7.35 -13.97 9.51
C LYS A 156 8.26 -12.76 9.79
N ILE A 157 7.79 -11.55 9.48
CA ILE A 157 8.54 -10.31 9.75
C ILE A 157 8.63 -10.07 11.26
N ALA A 158 7.53 -10.24 11.99
CA ALA A 158 7.53 -10.08 13.44
C ALA A 158 8.52 -11.04 14.13
N GLU A 159 8.49 -12.33 13.78
CA GLU A 159 9.37 -13.37 14.33
C GLU A 159 10.85 -13.11 14.05
N PHE A 160 11.19 -12.50 12.91
CA PHE A 160 12.57 -12.09 12.64
C PHE A 160 13.07 -11.10 13.70
N PHE A 161 12.25 -10.12 14.06
CA PHE A 161 12.61 -9.09 15.04
C PHE A 161 12.47 -9.52 16.51
N ASP A 162 12.01 -10.75 16.80
CA ASP A 162 12.07 -11.32 18.15
C ASP A 162 13.53 -11.56 18.60
N THR A 163 14.43 -11.80 17.64
CA THR A 163 15.85 -12.08 17.88
C THR A 163 16.80 -11.04 17.26
N HIS A 164 16.28 -10.17 16.39
CA HIS A 164 17.03 -9.10 15.75
C HIS A 164 16.53 -7.75 16.23
N LYS A 165 17.43 -6.92 16.77
CA LYS A 165 17.05 -5.60 17.25
C LYS A 165 16.63 -4.71 16.07
N LEU A 166 15.43 -4.14 16.14
CA LEU A 166 15.00 -3.07 15.25
C LEU A 166 15.37 -1.71 15.86
N ASP A 167 16.38 -1.04 15.30
CA ASP A 167 16.76 0.32 15.69
C ASP A 167 15.83 1.37 15.05
N CYS A 168 14.55 1.32 15.44
CA CYS A 168 13.51 2.26 15.01
C CYS A 168 12.63 2.64 16.21
N GLY A 169 12.28 3.92 16.33
CA GLY A 169 11.38 4.37 17.38
C GLY A 169 11.01 5.85 17.28
N LEU A 170 9.81 6.17 17.74
CA LEU A 170 9.31 7.53 17.91
C LEU A 170 8.88 7.70 19.36
N THR A 171 9.14 8.86 19.97
CA THR A 171 8.74 9.16 21.37
C THR A 171 7.23 8.95 21.59
N TYR A 172 6.42 9.24 20.58
CA TYR A 172 4.96 9.09 20.63
C TYR A 172 4.45 7.79 20.00
N SER A 173 5.32 6.80 19.80
CA SER A 173 4.88 5.46 19.40
C SER A 173 3.90 4.90 20.43
N ALA A 174 2.77 4.36 19.97
CA ALA A 174 1.68 3.87 20.81
C ALA A 174 1.15 4.89 21.85
N HIS A 175 1.08 6.18 21.49
CA HIS A 175 0.58 7.22 22.39
C HIS A 175 -0.84 6.88 22.92
N PRO A 176 -1.05 6.79 24.25
CA PRO A 176 -2.30 6.28 24.83
C PRO A 176 -3.58 6.95 24.34
N LEU A 177 -3.56 8.28 24.14
CA LEU A 177 -4.71 9.01 23.60
C LEU A 177 -5.08 8.57 22.16
N GLY A 178 -4.08 8.38 21.30
CA GLY A 178 -4.29 7.90 19.93
C GLY A 178 -4.83 6.48 19.93
N CYS A 179 -4.23 5.59 20.74
CA CYS A 179 -4.69 4.21 20.90
C CYS A 179 -6.13 4.13 21.45
N ALA A 180 -6.48 4.94 22.44
CA ALA A 180 -7.84 4.98 22.99
C ALA A 180 -8.88 5.39 21.94
N ALA A 181 -8.58 6.43 21.15
CA ALA A 181 -9.43 6.82 20.02
C ALA A 181 -9.54 5.69 18.98
N GLY A 182 -8.42 5.01 18.68
CA GLY A 182 -8.39 3.90 17.72
C GLY A 182 -9.24 2.71 18.16
N VAL A 183 -9.14 2.31 19.43
CA VAL A 183 -9.96 1.24 20.02
C VAL A 183 -11.45 1.62 19.98
N ALA A 184 -11.79 2.88 20.28
CA ALA A 184 -13.18 3.34 20.21
C ALA A 184 -13.73 3.26 18.77
N CYS A 185 -12.96 3.71 17.78
CA CYS A 185 -13.32 3.61 16.36
C CYS A 185 -13.47 2.15 15.90
N LEU A 186 -12.52 1.27 16.25
CA LEU A 186 -12.58 -0.15 15.91
C LEU A 186 -13.82 -0.83 16.52
N ASN A 187 -14.12 -0.55 17.79
CA ASN A 187 -15.33 -1.08 18.44
C ASN A 187 -16.61 -0.59 17.76
N PHE A 188 -16.61 0.65 17.27
CA PHE A 188 -17.72 1.18 16.48
C PHE A 188 -17.87 0.45 15.13
N TYR A 189 -16.77 0.24 14.40
CA TYR A 189 -16.79 -0.51 13.14
C TYR A 189 -17.32 -1.92 13.33
N ARG A 190 -16.77 -2.67 14.31
CA ARG A 190 -17.22 -4.03 14.65
C ARG A 190 -18.70 -4.10 14.98
N LYS A 191 -19.23 -3.14 15.74
CA LYS A 191 -20.67 -3.12 16.06
C LYS A 191 -21.52 -2.96 14.82
N ARG A 192 -21.09 -2.17 13.83
CA ARG A 192 -21.88 -1.88 12.62
C ARG A 192 -21.72 -2.91 11.50
N THR A 193 -20.60 -3.63 11.42
CA THR A 193 -20.45 -4.75 10.48
C THR A 193 -21.37 -5.94 10.82
N HIS A 194 -21.86 -6.06 12.06
CA HIS A 194 -22.84 -7.08 12.47
C HIS A 194 -24.32 -6.69 12.26
N TYR A 195 -24.61 -5.52 11.67
CA TYR A 195 -25.98 -5.08 11.34
C TYR A 195 -26.28 -5.10 9.83
N GLY A 196 -25.44 -5.77 9.03
CA GLY A 196 -25.67 -6.04 7.62
C GLY A 196 -26.19 -7.45 7.37
#